data_AF-A0A1M5LPZ0-F1
#
_entry.id   AF-A0A1M5LPZ0-F1
#
_cell.length_a   1.000
_cell.length_b   1.000
_cell.length_c   1.000
_cell.angle_alpha   90.00
_cell.angle_beta   90.00
_cell.angle_gamma   90.00
#
_symmetry.space_group_name_H-M   'P 1'
#
loop_
_entity.id
_entity.type
_entity.pdbx_description
1 polymer ?
#
loop_
_entity_poly.entity_id
_entity_poly.type
_entity_poly.pdbx_seq_one_letter_code
_entity_poly.pdbx_strand_id
1 'polypeptide(L)'
;MGIGLGVLALAVGVPILLHALTGTGDDGTGPGAAKPPATAAKPPGTAKPPGTARPPAPATGVSAAGRTAALGWARAALAREAVVATDDVTAAALRRAGFTAVVGWPVRGSRPAGTAPGQPGGRAVDYVIDVAGVTPADPQRRALVAASLPLAVFGPASAPSSVREVAPDGAAAARSRLVRAGSAQRDGGRELLRNSGVAPDPAARTALRAGHVDLRAETVLSTLVTTGTVQVGAPRQSAAEARAGAPVRSLVVTTADPAAVQAALAALPPPYRPGSVDAIGTRAFRLVWSPALAPAGVVGG
;
A
#
# COMPACT_ATOMS: atom_id res chain seq x y z
N MET A 1 37.15 14.12 29.55
CA MET A 1 36.97 12.85 30.27
C MET A 1 35.51 12.72 30.65
N GLY A 2 34.92 11.52 30.51
CA GLY A 2 33.62 11.20 31.11
C GLY A 2 32.56 10.77 30.10
N ILE A 3 32.41 9.46 29.97
CA ILE A 3 31.43 8.74 29.14
C ILE A 3 30.04 8.85 29.80
N GLY A 4 28.99 8.95 28.99
CA GLY A 4 27.59 8.86 29.46
C GLY A 4 26.72 8.16 28.42
N LEU A 5 26.81 6.82 28.41
CA LEU A 5 25.98 5.90 27.63
C LEU A 5 24.51 6.06 28.06
N GLY A 6 23.63 6.48 27.13
CA GLY A 6 22.18 6.54 27.35
C GLY A 6 21.45 5.68 26.32
N VAL A 7 21.28 4.40 26.63
CA VAL A 7 20.42 3.47 25.88
C VAL A 7 18.96 3.82 26.22
N LEU A 8 18.23 4.44 25.29
CA LEU A 8 16.79 4.58 25.40
C LEU A 8 16.12 3.60 24.43
N ALA A 9 15.72 2.46 24.97
CA ALA A 9 14.82 1.52 24.33
C ALA A 9 13.40 2.13 24.32
N LEU A 10 12.89 2.47 23.14
CA LEU A 10 11.51 2.90 22.95
C LEU A 10 10.75 1.78 22.23
N ALA A 11 10.15 0.91 23.04
CA ALA A 11 9.12 -0.02 22.61
C ALA A 11 7.86 0.78 22.26
N VAL A 12 7.47 0.79 20.98
CA VAL A 12 6.18 1.33 20.55
C VAL A 12 5.30 0.15 20.14
N GLY A 13 4.57 -0.38 21.11
CA GLY A 13 3.43 -1.24 20.87
C GLY A 13 2.22 -0.37 20.53
N VAL A 14 1.67 -0.53 19.33
CA VAL A 14 0.40 0.08 18.92
C VAL A 14 -0.70 -0.97 19.15
N PRO A 15 -1.61 -0.81 20.14
CA PRO A 15 -2.76 -1.68 20.23
C PRO A 15 -3.81 -1.26 19.20
N ILE A 16 -4.09 -2.16 18.24
CA ILE A 16 -5.23 -2.07 17.33
C ILE A 16 -6.45 -2.58 18.10
N LEU A 17 -7.31 -1.65 18.53
CA LEU A 17 -8.58 -1.95 19.17
C LEU A 17 -9.63 -2.31 18.09
N LEU A 18 -9.95 -3.59 17.99
CA LEU A 18 -11.01 -4.11 17.12
C LEU A 18 -12.34 -4.10 17.91
N HIS A 19 -13.29 -3.27 17.48
CA HIS A 19 -14.68 -3.32 17.99
C HIS A 19 -15.42 -4.48 17.32
N ALA A 20 -15.83 -5.47 18.13
CA ALA A 20 -16.77 -6.50 17.73
C ALA A 20 -18.16 -6.15 18.30
N LEU A 21 -19.11 -5.97 17.39
CA LEU A 21 -20.54 -5.95 17.64
C LEU A 21 -21.04 -7.38 17.88
N THR A 22 -21.58 -7.66 19.06
CA THR A 22 -22.53 -8.76 19.26
C THR A 22 -23.60 -8.30 20.23
N GLY A 23 -24.81 -8.09 19.70
CA GLY A 23 -26.02 -8.09 20.50
C GLY A 23 -26.52 -9.53 20.71
N THR A 24 -27.12 -9.78 21.88
CA THR A 24 -28.43 -10.43 22.14
C THR A 24 -28.38 -11.24 23.43
N GLY A 25 -29.42 -11.08 24.27
CA GLY A 25 -29.90 -12.13 25.17
C GLY A 25 -29.99 -11.73 26.63
N ASP A 26 -31.16 -11.25 27.03
CA ASP A 26 -31.62 -11.12 28.40
C ASP A 26 -32.23 -12.45 28.90
N ASP A 27 -32.48 -12.49 30.22
CA ASP A 27 -33.37 -13.39 30.99
C ASP A 27 -32.82 -14.71 31.57
N GLY A 28 -32.83 -14.77 32.92
CA GLY A 28 -33.66 -15.78 33.60
C GLY A 28 -33.01 -16.83 34.52
N THR A 29 -32.76 -16.46 35.78
CA THR A 29 -33.21 -17.14 37.03
C THR A 29 -32.96 -18.65 37.28
N GLY A 30 -32.03 -18.95 38.21
CA GLY A 30 -32.33 -19.68 39.47
C GLY A 30 -32.39 -21.23 39.52
N PRO A 31 -32.27 -21.84 40.73
CA PRO A 31 -31.49 -23.08 40.97
C PRO A 31 -32.32 -24.27 41.54
N GLY A 32 -31.74 -25.50 41.58
CA GLY A 32 -32.34 -26.62 42.32
C GLY A 32 -31.61 -27.96 42.21
N ALA A 33 -31.35 -28.60 43.36
CA ALA A 33 -30.63 -29.85 43.55
C ALA A 33 -31.51 -31.11 43.52
N ALA A 34 -30.95 -32.28 43.20
CA ALA A 34 -31.34 -33.59 43.77
C ALA A 34 -30.39 -34.75 43.35
N LYS A 35 -30.15 -35.68 44.29
CA LYS A 35 -29.36 -36.95 44.19
C LYS A 35 -30.33 -38.17 44.02
N PRO A 36 -29.89 -39.45 43.91
CA PRO A 36 -30.30 -40.44 42.88
C PRO A 36 -31.14 -41.62 43.46
N PRO A 37 -31.43 -42.71 42.68
CA PRO A 37 -30.60 -43.94 42.83
C PRO A 37 -30.48 -44.89 41.59
N ALA A 38 -29.48 -45.79 41.68
CA ALA A 38 -29.25 -47.18 41.15
C ALA A 38 -30.00 -47.69 39.89
N THR A 39 -29.48 -48.51 38.94
CA THR A 39 -28.52 -49.63 38.97
C THR A 39 -28.09 -50.02 37.53
N ALA A 40 -26.80 -50.37 37.36
CA ALA A 40 -26.11 -51.21 36.35
C ALA A 40 -26.63 -51.44 34.90
N ALA A 41 -25.78 -51.07 33.91
CA ALA A 41 -25.57 -51.83 32.66
C ALA A 41 -24.13 -51.63 32.09
N LYS A 42 -23.63 -52.68 31.44
CA LYS A 42 -22.28 -53.04 30.92
C LYS A 42 -21.67 -52.06 29.88
N PRO A 43 -20.32 -51.95 29.72
CA PRO A 43 -19.69 -50.83 29.00
C PRO A 43 -19.59 -51.06 27.49
N PRO A 44 -19.75 -50.00 26.67
CA PRO A 44 -19.23 -49.96 25.31
C PRO A 44 -18.07 -48.96 25.17
N GLY A 45 -16.94 -49.45 24.64
CA GLY A 45 -15.95 -48.73 23.83
C GLY A 45 -15.39 -47.41 24.37
N THR A 46 -14.09 -47.40 24.67
CA THR A 46 -13.29 -46.18 24.83
C THR A 46 -13.35 -45.32 23.55
N ALA A 47 -14.25 -44.34 23.53
CA ALA A 47 -14.23 -43.27 22.55
C ALA A 47 -13.03 -42.36 22.85
N LYS A 48 -12.10 -42.31 21.90
CA LYS A 48 -10.99 -41.37 21.86
C LYS A 48 -11.54 -39.93 21.92
N PRO A 49 -11.04 -39.04 22.81
CA PRO A 49 -11.52 -37.67 22.84
C PRO A 49 -11.25 -36.99 21.48
N PRO A 50 -12.13 -36.11 21.00
CA PRO A 50 -11.92 -35.38 19.76
C PRO A 50 -10.62 -34.59 19.91
N GLY A 51 -9.63 -34.91 19.08
CA GLY A 51 -8.45 -34.07 18.97
C GLY A 51 -8.93 -32.68 18.58
N THR A 52 -8.70 -31.71 19.45
CA THR A 52 -8.80 -30.28 19.11
C THR A 52 -8.10 -30.08 17.78
N ALA A 53 -8.86 -29.80 16.74
CA ALA A 53 -8.35 -29.55 15.41
C ALA A 53 -7.30 -28.44 15.56
N ARG A 54 -6.03 -28.81 15.36
CA ARG A 54 -4.93 -27.86 15.29
C ARG A 54 -5.35 -26.82 14.25
N PRO A 55 -5.35 -25.51 14.57
CA PRO A 55 -5.67 -24.49 13.59
C PRO A 55 -4.77 -24.72 12.37
N PRO A 56 -5.32 -24.68 11.14
CA PRO A 56 -4.57 -25.00 9.94
C PRO A 56 -3.29 -24.15 9.93
N ALA A 57 -2.14 -24.83 9.79
CA ALA A 57 -0.87 -24.14 9.63
C ALA A 57 -1.01 -23.12 8.48
N PRO A 58 -0.48 -21.90 8.61
CA PRO A 58 -0.56 -20.92 7.53
C PRO A 58 0.02 -21.57 6.27
N ALA A 59 -0.80 -21.61 5.21
CA ALA A 59 -0.37 -22.12 3.93
C ALA A 59 0.88 -21.33 3.49
N THR A 60 2.04 -21.99 3.54
CA THR A 60 3.37 -21.43 3.25
C THR A 60 3.66 -21.42 1.74
N GLY A 61 2.60 -21.34 0.94
CA GLY A 61 2.65 -21.36 -0.52
C GLY A 61 2.47 -19.98 -1.14
N VAL A 62 2.79 -19.88 -2.42
CA VAL A 62 2.52 -18.67 -3.20
C VAL A 62 1.01 -18.45 -3.30
N SER A 63 0.53 -17.27 -2.94
CA SER A 63 -0.86 -16.88 -3.18
C SER A 63 -1.08 -16.57 -4.66
N ALA A 64 -1.73 -17.47 -5.39
CA ALA A 64 -2.08 -17.24 -6.80
C ALA A 64 -2.98 -16.00 -6.97
N ALA A 65 -3.97 -15.82 -6.09
CA ALA A 65 -4.85 -14.66 -6.09
C ALA A 65 -4.08 -13.35 -5.82
N GLY A 66 -3.17 -13.37 -4.83
CA GLY A 66 -2.31 -12.22 -4.51
C GLY A 66 -1.43 -11.83 -5.69
N ARG A 67 -0.80 -12.80 -6.36
CA ARG A 67 0.01 -12.57 -7.56
C ARG A 67 -0.82 -11.96 -8.69
N THR A 68 -1.97 -12.54 -9.00
CA THR A 68 -2.85 -12.05 -10.06
C THR A 68 -3.32 -10.62 -9.79
N ALA A 69 -3.67 -10.30 -8.54
CA ALA A 69 -4.05 -8.95 -8.14
C ALA A 69 -2.88 -7.95 -8.26
N ALA A 70 -1.67 -8.34 -7.84
CA ALA A 70 -0.48 -7.50 -7.99
C ALA A 70 -0.15 -7.22 -9.46
N LEU A 71 -0.24 -8.24 -10.32
CA LEU A 71 -0.08 -8.08 -11.77
C LEU A 71 -1.15 -7.15 -12.36
N GLY A 72 -2.42 -7.33 -11.96
CA GLY A 72 -3.53 -6.50 -12.42
C GLY A 72 -3.33 -5.03 -12.06
N TRP A 73 -2.93 -4.77 -10.80
CA TRP A 73 -2.60 -3.43 -10.35
C TRP A 73 -1.41 -2.83 -11.11
N ALA A 74 -0.32 -3.59 -11.26
CA ALA A 74 0.87 -3.12 -11.98
C ALA A 74 0.53 -2.76 -13.43
N ARG A 75 -0.33 -3.54 -14.09
CA ARG A 75 -0.78 -3.27 -15.46
C ARG A 75 -1.57 -1.98 -15.59
N ALA A 76 -2.33 -1.60 -14.57
CA ALA A 76 -3.15 -0.40 -14.55
C ALA A 76 -2.38 0.84 -14.10
N ALA A 77 -1.39 0.67 -13.22
CA ALA A 77 -0.74 1.79 -12.52
C ALA A 77 0.66 2.13 -13.03
N LEU A 78 1.39 1.19 -13.65
CA LEU A 78 2.76 1.40 -14.11
C LEU A 78 2.82 1.70 -15.61
N ALA A 79 3.74 2.56 -15.99
CA ALA A 79 4.09 2.82 -17.38
C ALA A 79 4.68 1.55 -18.04
N ARG A 80 4.44 1.36 -19.34
CA ARG A 80 4.84 0.12 -20.05
C ARG A 80 6.36 0.01 -20.25
N GLU A 81 7.02 1.15 -20.27
CA GLU A 81 8.46 1.34 -20.40
C GLU A 81 9.23 1.23 -19.06
N ALA A 82 8.51 1.10 -17.95
CA ALA A 82 9.10 0.95 -16.62
C ALA A 82 9.92 -0.34 -16.54
N VAL A 83 11.08 -0.28 -15.88
CA VAL A 83 11.95 -1.44 -15.65
C VAL A 83 11.45 -2.18 -14.42
N VAL A 84 10.82 -3.35 -14.64
CA VAL A 84 10.19 -4.13 -13.57
C VAL A 84 10.95 -5.43 -13.32
N ALA A 85 11.34 -5.70 -12.08
CA ALA A 85 11.93 -6.97 -11.66
C ALA A 85 10.94 -7.83 -10.87
N THR A 86 10.81 -9.10 -11.23
CA THR A 86 9.85 -10.04 -10.61
C THR A 86 10.21 -11.50 -10.89
N ASP A 87 9.42 -12.46 -10.39
CA ASP A 87 9.59 -13.88 -10.72
C ASP A 87 9.23 -14.18 -12.19
N ASP A 88 9.83 -15.21 -12.79
CA ASP A 88 9.67 -15.53 -14.22
C ASP A 88 8.20 -15.71 -14.68
N VAL A 89 7.33 -16.24 -13.81
CA VAL A 89 5.91 -16.43 -14.15
C VAL A 89 5.23 -15.08 -14.30
N THR A 90 5.43 -14.18 -13.33
CA THR A 90 4.91 -12.81 -13.36
C THR A 90 5.56 -12.01 -14.50
N ALA A 91 6.86 -12.21 -14.75
CA ALA A 91 7.59 -11.52 -15.81
C ALA A 91 7.04 -11.86 -17.20
N ALA A 92 6.76 -13.14 -17.47
CA ALA A 92 6.14 -13.57 -18.72
C ALA A 92 4.75 -12.93 -18.92
N ALA A 93 3.98 -12.78 -17.83
CA ALA A 93 2.67 -12.13 -17.88
C ALA A 93 2.75 -10.62 -18.13
N LEU A 94 3.73 -9.92 -17.54
CA LEU A 94 3.99 -8.51 -17.82
C LEU A 94 4.41 -8.29 -19.28
N ARG A 95 5.28 -9.13 -19.83
CA ARG A 95 5.68 -9.04 -21.25
C ARG A 95 4.48 -9.21 -22.20
N ARG A 96 3.60 -10.19 -21.92
CA ARG A 96 2.32 -10.33 -22.67
C ARG A 96 1.39 -9.13 -22.52
N ALA A 97 1.51 -8.37 -21.45
CA ALA A 97 0.76 -7.13 -21.23
C ALA A 97 1.43 -5.89 -21.84
N GLY A 98 2.51 -6.06 -22.61
CA GLY A 98 3.20 -4.98 -23.33
C GLY A 98 4.31 -4.27 -22.56
N PHE A 99 4.73 -4.79 -21.40
CA PHE A 99 5.92 -4.25 -20.74
C PHE A 99 7.19 -4.65 -21.49
N THR A 100 8.03 -3.66 -21.81
CA THR A 100 9.22 -3.87 -22.66
C THR A 100 10.49 -4.13 -21.86
N ALA A 101 10.58 -3.65 -20.62
CA ALA A 101 11.74 -3.79 -19.76
C ALA A 101 11.42 -4.63 -18.50
N VAL A 102 11.43 -5.96 -18.62
CA VAL A 102 11.11 -6.87 -17.51
C VAL A 102 12.26 -7.80 -17.20
N VAL A 103 12.70 -7.83 -15.94
CA VAL A 103 13.68 -8.77 -15.39
C VAL A 103 12.94 -9.92 -14.71
N GLY A 104 13.16 -11.12 -15.23
CA GLY A 104 12.65 -12.34 -14.60
C GLY A 104 13.71 -12.97 -13.71
N TRP A 105 13.33 -13.28 -12.47
CA TRP A 105 14.11 -14.09 -11.56
C TRP A 105 13.61 -15.52 -11.59
N PRO A 106 14.52 -16.50 -11.65
CA PRO A 106 14.12 -17.89 -11.65
C PRO A 106 13.37 -18.23 -10.37
N VAL A 107 12.19 -18.82 -10.53
CA VAL A 107 11.57 -19.58 -9.45
C VAL A 107 12.40 -20.85 -9.27
N ARG A 108 12.62 -21.30 -8.03
CA ARG A 108 13.40 -22.52 -7.76
C ARG A 108 12.87 -23.68 -8.62
N GLY A 109 13.75 -24.28 -9.44
CA GLY A 109 13.43 -25.38 -10.36
C GLY A 109 13.10 -24.98 -11.80
N SER A 110 13.04 -23.68 -12.12
CA SER A 110 12.64 -23.20 -13.46
C SER A 110 13.81 -22.93 -14.42
N ARG A 111 15.07 -23.09 -13.97
CA ARG A 111 16.26 -22.80 -14.78
C ARG A 111 17.39 -23.80 -14.53
N PRO A 112 18.14 -24.21 -15.57
CA PRO A 112 19.41 -24.92 -15.38
C PRO A 112 20.35 -24.10 -14.49
N ALA A 113 21.06 -24.76 -13.58
CA ALA A 113 22.07 -24.10 -12.76
C ALA A 113 23.10 -23.38 -13.67
N GLY A 114 23.36 -22.09 -13.43
CA GLY A 114 24.48 -21.37 -14.04
C GLY A 114 24.16 -20.15 -14.90
N THR A 115 22.90 -19.75 -15.12
CA THR A 115 22.65 -18.42 -15.69
C THR A 115 22.23 -17.43 -14.62
N ALA A 116 23.07 -16.43 -14.37
CA ALA A 116 22.69 -15.26 -13.59
C ALA A 116 21.49 -14.56 -14.25
N PRO A 117 20.58 -13.96 -13.47
CA PRO A 117 19.61 -13.03 -14.04
C PRO A 117 20.40 -11.89 -14.68
N GLY A 118 20.25 -11.72 -16.00
CA GLY A 118 20.85 -10.58 -16.69
C GLY A 118 20.30 -9.29 -16.09
N GLN A 119 21.19 -8.34 -15.77
CA GLN A 119 20.77 -6.96 -15.58
C GLN A 119 20.12 -6.49 -16.90
N PRO A 120 18.94 -5.84 -16.88
CA PRO A 120 18.30 -5.38 -18.10
C PRO A 120 19.11 -4.24 -18.71
N GLY A 121 19.98 -4.54 -19.67
CA GLY A 121 20.62 -3.56 -20.56
C GLY A 121 21.34 -2.39 -19.87
N GLY A 122 21.82 -2.56 -18.62
CA GLY A 122 22.48 -1.50 -17.85
C GLY A 122 21.54 -0.41 -17.27
N ARG A 123 20.21 -0.57 -17.34
CA ARG A 123 19.25 0.36 -16.72
C ARG A 123 18.95 -0.04 -15.28
N ALA A 124 18.78 0.96 -14.41
CA ALA A 124 18.32 0.75 -13.04
C ALA A 124 16.89 0.16 -13.04
N VAL A 125 16.60 -0.72 -12.08
CA VAL A 125 15.25 -1.26 -11.87
C VAL A 125 14.42 -0.18 -11.20
N ASP A 126 13.26 0.13 -11.76
CA ASP A 126 12.33 1.12 -11.22
C ASP A 126 11.39 0.48 -10.18
N TYR A 127 10.89 -0.72 -10.49
CA TYR A 127 9.90 -1.40 -9.65
C TYR A 127 10.22 -2.87 -9.41
N VAL A 128 9.80 -3.39 -8.26
CA VAL A 128 9.85 -4.80 -7.91
C VAL A 128 8.44 -5.31 -7.64
N ILE A 129 8.04 -6.41 -8.28
CA ILE A 129 6.87 -7.19 -7.86
C ILE A 129 7.36 -8.40 -7.07
N ASP A 130 7.24 -8.31 -5.75
CA ASP A 130 7.68 -9.31 -4.79
C ASP A 130 6.52 -10.23 -4.40
N VAL A 131 6.61 -11.50 -4.76
CA VAL A 131 5.60 -12.51 -4.49
C VAL A 131 6.10 -13.45 -3.39
N ALA A 132 5.44 -13.45 -2.23
CA ALA A 132 5.78 -14.34 -1.12
C ALA A 132 5.64 -15.81 -1.52
N GLY A 133 6.46 -16.66 -0.92
CA GLY A 133 6.55 -18.08 -1.24
C GLY A 133 7.44 -18.38 -2.45
N VAL A 134 7.77 -17.39 -3.29
CA VAL A 134 8.86 -17.54 -4.26
C VAL A 134 10.17 -17.43 -3.50
N THR A 135 10.87 -18.55 -3.30
CA THR A 135 12.06 -18.60 -2.43
C THR A 135 13.13 -17.59 -2.87
N PRO A 136 13.67 -16.75 -1.95
CA PRO A 136 14.71 -15.79 -2.26
C PRO A 136 16.08 -16.49 -2.27
N ALA A 137 16.34 -17.30 -3.29
CA ALA A 137 17.69 -17.85 -3.50
C ALA A 137 18.67 -16.79 -4.00
N ASP A 138 18.15 -15.72 -4.62
CA ASP A 138 18.94 -14.69 -5.30
C ASP A 138 19.29 -13.50 -4.36
N PRO A 139 20.59 -13.24 -4.09
CA PRO A 139 21.03 -12.10 -3.29
C PRO A 139 20.66 -10.73 -3.87
N GLN A 140 20.64 -10.58 -5.20
CA GLN A 140 20.28 -9.34 -5.89
C GLN A 140 18.80 -9.03 -5.71
N ARG A 141 17.92 -10.05 -5.78
CA ARG A 141 16.50 -9.88 -5.43
C ARG A 141 16.35 -9.35 -4.01
N ARG A 142 17.05 -9.95 -3.04
CA ARG A 142 16.97 -9.51 -1.63
C ARG A 142 17.43 -8.06 -1.47
N ALA A 143 18.51 -7.68 -2.13
CA ALA A 143 19.02 -6.31 -2.11
C ALA A 143 18.00 -5.32 -2.69
N LEU A 144 17.38 -5.63 -3.85
CA LEU A 144 16.37 -4.78 -4.47
C LEU A 144 15.08 -4.68 -3.65
N VAL A 145 14.60 -5.79 -3.08
CA VAL A 145 13.43 -5.76 -2.17
C VAL A 145 13.75 -4.94 -0.92
N ALA A 146 14.95 -5.08 -0.36
CA ALA A 146 15.39 -4.27 0.77
C ALA A 146 15.44 -2.79 0.40
N ALA A 147 15.95 -2.45 -0.79
CA ALA A 147 16.06 -1.09 -1.33
C ALA A 147 14.75 -0.47 -1.84
N SER A 148 13.61 -1.15 -1.70
CA SER A 148 12.34 -0.69 -2.25
C SER A 148 11.25 -0.48 -1.19
N LEU A 149 10.30 0.39 -1.53
CA LEU A 149 9.15 0.74 -0.70
C LEU A 149 7.87 0.18 -1.31
N PRO A 150 6.98 -0.44 -0.51
CA PRO A 150 5.74 -0.98 -1.03
C PRO A 150 4.80 0.17 -1.46
N LEU A 151 4.26 0.06 -2.67
CA LEU A 151 3.21 0.93 -3.19
C LEU A 151 1.82 0.29 -3.03
N ALA A 152 1.76 -1.03 -3.14
CA ALA A 152 0.53 -1.81 -2.97
C ALA A 152 0.83 -3.23 -2.46
N VAL A 153 0.00 -3.75 -1.56
CA VAL A 153 0.14 -5.10 -0.97
C VAL A 153 -1.16 -5.89 -1.12
N PHE A 154 -1.04 -7.10 -1.67
CA PHE A 154 -2.13 -8.01 -2.04
C PHE A 154 -1.99 -9.37 -1.35
N GLY A 155 -3.09 -10.14 -1.34
CA GLY A 155 -3.11 -11.48 -0.79
C GLY A 155 -3.14 -11.53 0.75
N PRO A 156 -3.17 -12.72 1.35
CA PRO A 156 -3.21 -12.89 2.80
C PRO A 156 -1.91 -12.44 3.46
N ALA A 157 -1.95 -12.13 4.76
CA ALA A 157 -0.76 -11.76 5.53
C ALA A 157 0.31 -12.86 5.59
N SER A 158 -0.08 -14.14 5.47
CA SER A 158 0.84 -15.28 5.44
C SER A 158 1.58 -15.44 4.11
N ALA A 159 1.07 -14.87 3.02
CA ALA A 159 1.66 -14.98 1.69
C ALA A 159 1.37 -13.73 0.84
N PRO A 160 1.89 -12.55 1.22
CA PRO A 160 1.60 -11.31 0.53
C PRO A 160 2.29 -11.26 -0.84
N SER A 161 1.68 -10.55 -1.78
CA SER A 161 2.35 -10.09 -3.00
C SER A 161 2.39 -8.57 -2.97
N SER A 162 3.54 -7.96 -3.20
CA SER A 162 3.69 -6.49 -3.14
C SER A 162 4.28 -5.94 -4.42
N VAL A 163 3.78 -4.78 -4.84
CA VAL A 163 4.40 -3.96 -5.87
C VAL A 163 5.14 -2.84 -5.17
N ARG A 164 6.41 -2.67 -5.49
CA ARG A 164 7.36 -1.82 -4.75
C ARG A 164 8.12 -0.92 -5.72
N GLU A 165 8.43 0.29 -5.30
CA GLU A 165 9.32 1.19 -6.03
C GLU A 165 10.74 1.09 -5.46
N VAL A 166 11.72 0.93 -6.34
CA VAL A 166 13.13 0.91 -5.96
C VAL A 166 13.59 2.33 -5.70
N ALA A 167 14.17 2.56 -4.53
CA ALA A 167 14.81 3.81 -4.24
C ALA A 167 16.26 3.78 -4.74
N PRO A 168 16.66 4.69 -5.65
CA PRO A 168 18.00 4.66 -6.24
C PRO A 168 19.11 4.84 -5.18
N ASP A 169 18.85 5.62 -4.14
CA ASP A 169 19.79 5.86 -3.02
C ASP A 169 19.71 4.79 -1.91
N GLY A 170 18.97 3.71 -2.15
CA GLY A 170 18.81 2.59 -1.23
C GLY A 170 17.73 2.77 -0.15
N ALA A 171 17.48 1.68 0.57
CA ALA A 171 16.37 1.50 1.51
C ALA A 171 16.29 2.56 2.62
N ALA A 172 17.46 2.88 3.19
CA ALA A 172 17.55 3.76 4.34
C ALA A 172 17.21 5.19 3.93
N ALA A 173 17.80 5.67 2.83
CA ALA A 173 17.47 6.96 2.25
C ALA A 173 15.99 7.05 1.84
N ALA A 174 15.43 5.96 1.29
CA ALA A 174 14.01 5.85 0.98
C ALA A 174 13.13 6.02 2.21
N ARG A 175 13.42 5.30 3.30
CA ARG A 175 12.68 5.40 4.56
C ARG A 175 12.78 6.80 5.17
N SER A 176 13.97 7.40 5.18
CA SER A 176 14.15 8.77 5.63
C SER A 176 13.36 9.77 4.77
N ARG A 177 13.29 9.55 3.44
CA ARG A 177 12.42 10.34 2.56
C ARG A 177 10.94 10.18 2.90
N LEU A 178 10.47 8.98 3.19
CA LEU A 178 9.07 8.76 3.61
C LEU A 178 8.72 9.48 4.91
N VAL A 179 9.62 9.42 5.90
CA VAL A 179 9.38 10.13 7.17
C VAL A 179 9.28 11.64 6.94
N ARG A 180 10.19 12.21 6.14
CA ARG A 180 10.16 13.63 5.76
C ARG A 180 8.95 13.99 4.89
N ALA A 181 8.58 13.12 3.96
CA ALA A 181 7.38 13.30 3.16
C ALA A 181 6.14 13.33 4.05
N GLY A 182 6.04 12.41 5.03
CA GLY A 182 4.93 12.39 5.98
C GLY A 182 4.82 13.65 6.84
N SER A 183 5.93 14.26 7.26
CA SER A 183 5.87 15.57 7.93
C SER A 183 5.41 16.67 6.98
N ALA A 184 5.99 16.73 5.76
CA ALA A 184 5.62 17.72 4.76
C ALA A 184 4.14 17.63 4.36
N GLN A 185 3.58 16.42 4.24
CA GLN A 185 2.16 16.20 3.92
C GLN A 185 1.26 16.70 5.06
N ARG A 186 1.66 16.48 6.31
CA ARG A 186 0.90 17.00 7.45
C ARG A 186 0.93 18.53 7.50
N ASP A 187 2.06 19.14 7.17
CA ASP A 187 2.20 20.59 7.13
C ASP A 187 1.43 21.21 5.96
N GLY A 188 1.60 20.67 4.76
CA GLY A 188 0.88 21.09 3.54
C GLY A 188 -0.63 20.90 3.68
N GLY A 189 -1.07 19.75 4.17
CA GLY A 189 -2.47 19.48 4.50
C GLY A 189 -3.05 20.47 5.53
N ARG A 190 -2.30 20.84 6.57
CA ARG A 190 -2.72 21.88 7.52
C ARG A 190 -2.85 23.26 6.88
N GLU A 191 -1.91 23.62 6.02
CA GLU A 191 -1.94 24.90 5.32
C GLU A 191 -3.12 25.00 4.36
N LEU A 192 -3.35 23.95 3.56
CA LEU A 192 -4.54 23.85 2.70
C LEU A 192 -5.84 24.01 3.50
N LEU A 193 -5.91 23.44 4.70
CA LEU A 193 -7.11 23.54 5.55
C LEU A 193 -7.32 24.91 6.21
N ARG A 194 -6.30 25.77 6.23
CA ARG A 194 -6.43 27.17 6.66
C ARG A 194 -6.91 28.08 5.53
N ASN A 195 -6.73 27.65 4.27
CA ASN A 195 -7.12 28.43 3.11
C ASN A 195 -8.62 28.28 2.82
N SER A 196 -9.38 29.38 2.87
CA SER A 196 -10.83 29.40 2.60
C SER A 196 -11.20 29.07 1.15
N GLY A 197 -10.24 29.12 0.23
CA GLY A 197 -10.39 28.64 -1.15
C GLY A 197 -10.45 27.12 -1.25
N VAL A 198 -10.00 26.38 -0.23
CA VAL A 198 -10.14 24.91 -0.17
C VAL A 198 -11.39 24.58 0.62
N ALA A 199 -12.33 23.89 -0.02
CA ALA A 199 -13.53 23.39 0.61
C ALA A 199 -13.55 21.85 0.59
N PRO A 200 -12.88 21.20 1.54
CA PRO A 200 -12.82 19.75 1.59
C PRO A 200 -14.05 19.17 2.27
N ASP A 201 -14.54 18.07 1.74
CA ASP A 201 -15.50 17.22 2.43
C ASP A 201 -14.89 16.61 3.72
N PRO A 202 -15.70 15.98 4.60
CA PRO A 202 -15.19 15.42 5.86
C PRO A 202 -14.07 14.38 5.70
N ALA A 203 -14.12 13.56 4.65
CA ALA A 203 -13.13 12.53 4.40
C ALA A 203 -11.81 13.14 3.90
N ALA A 204 -11.89 14.09 2.95
CA ALA A 204 -10.77 14.87 2.45
C ALA A 204 -10.10 15.66 3.58
N ARG A 205 -10.89 16.30 4.44
CA ARG A 205 -10.37 17.02 5.61
C ARG A 205 -9.59 16.10 6.53
N THR A 206 -10.11 14.91 6.81
CA THR A 206 -9.44 13.92 7.66
C THR A 206 -8.12 13.46 7.04
N ALA A 207 -8.12 13.14 5.74
CA ALA A 207 -6.92 12.71 5.03
C ALA A 207 -5.83 13.80 4.97
N LEU A 208 -6.22 15.05 4.69
CA LEU A 208 -5.30 16.19 4.69
C LEU A 208 -4.70 16.43 6.09
N ARG A 209 -5.51 16.40 7.15
CA ARG A 209 -5.02 16.54 8.54
C ARG A 209 -4.02 15.45 8.91
N ALA A 210 -4.27 14.22 8.46
CA ALA A 210 -3.41 13.08 8.73
C ALA A 210 -2.13 13.06 7.86
N GLY A 211 -2.01 13.92 6.85
CA GLY A 211 -0.92 13.88 5.88
C GLY A 211 -0.97 12.62 5.00
N HIS A 212 -2.17 12.11 4.74
CA HIS A 212 -2.37 10.92 3.91
C HIS A 212 -2.49 11.26 2.42
N VAL A 213 -2.49 12.53 2.03
CA VAL A 213 -2.63 12.95 0.63
C VAL A 213 -1.25 13.07 -0.01
N ASP A 214 -1.11 12.67 -1.28
CA ASP A 214 0.14 12.82 -2.02
C ASP A 214 0.57 14.30 -2.10
N LEU A 215 1.86 14.60 -1.86
CA LEU A 215 2.39 15.96 -1.89
C LEU A 215 2.16 16.68 -3.23
N ARG A 216 2.18 15.94 -4.34
CA ARG A 216 1.89 16.52 -5.66
C ARG A 216 0.44 16.96 -5.73
N ALA A 217 -0.46 16.18 -5.16
CA ALA A 217 -1.87 16.52 -5.07
C ALA A 217 -2.08 17.78 -4.21
N GLU A 218 -1.40 17.90 -3.08
CA GLU A 218 -1.44 19.11 -2.23
C GLU A 218 -0.90 20.35 -2.96
N THR A 219 0.17 20.20 -3.76
CA THR A 219 0.73 21.26 -4.60
C THR A 219 -0.27 21.72 -5.68
N VAL A 220 -0.94 20.77 -6.32
CA VAL A 220 -1.98 21.06 -7.31
C VAL A 220 -3.15 21.79 -6.68
N LEU A 221 -3.63 21.35 -5.51
CA LEU A 221 -4.69 22.04 -4.78
C LEU A 221 -4.29 23.48 -4.44
N SER A 222 -3.05 23.69 -3.98
CA SER A 222 -2.50 25.02 -3.69
C SER A 222 -2.44 25.92 -4.91
N THR A 223 -2.24 25.35 -6.09
CA THR A 223 -2.27 26.10 -7.36
C THR A 223 -3.70 26.39 -7.81
N LEU A 224 -4.60 25.42 -7.69
CA LEU A 224 -5.99 25.60 -8.12
C LEU A 224 -6.72 26.66 -7.30
N VAL A 225 -6.41 26.78 -6.00
CA VAL A 225 -7.08 27.77 -5.14
C VAL A 225 -6.75 29.23 -5.49
N THR A 226 -5.69 29.47 -6.28
CA THR A 226 -5.39 30.81 -6.80
C THR A 226 -6.35 31.23 -7.92
N THR A 227 -7.12 30.28 -8.45
CA THR A 227 -8.10 30.50 -9.54
C THR A 227 -9.54 30.58 -9.04
N GLY A 228 -9.79 30.19 -7.79
CA GLY A 228 -11.11 30.23 -7.16
C GLY A 228 -11.29 29.14 -6.10
N THR A 229 -12.49 29.02 -5.57
CA THR A 229 -12.81 27.96 -4.58
C THR A 229 -12.82 26.58 -5.24
N VAL A 230 -12.10 25.64 -4.62
CA VAL A 230 -12.01 24.24 -5.04
C VAL A 230 -12.67 23.37 -3.99
N GLN A 231 -13.72 22.66 -4.38
CA GLN A 231 -14.29 21.61 -3.55
C GLN A 231 -13.46 20.35 -3.69
N VAL A 232 -13.05 19.75 -2.58
CA VAL A 232 -12.25 18.52 -2.57
C VAL A 232 -13.10 17.38 -2.04
N GLY A 233 -13.40 16.41 -2.89
CA GLY A 233 -14.15 15.22 -2.53
C GLY A 233 -13.29 14.15 -1.86
N ALA A 234 -13.95 13.12 -1.35
CA ALA A 234 -13.33 12.02 -0.63
C ALA A 234 -12.16 11.40 -1.42
N PRO A 235 -10.94 11.38 -0.84
CA PRO A 235 -9.78 10.77 -1.46
C PRO A 235 -10.05 9.30 -1.75
N ARG A 236 -9.59 8.83 -2.91
CA ARG A 236 -9.80 7.44 -3.35
C ARG A 236 -8.49 6.67 -3.28
N GLN A 237 -8.50 5.60 -2.50
CA GLN A 237 -7.36 4.71 -2.34
C GLN A 237 -7.82 3.26 -2.42
N SER A 238 -7.04 2.43 -3.10
CA SER A 238 -7.31 0.99 -3.08
C SER A 238 -6.92 0.39 -1.72
N ALA A 239 -7.60 -0.67 -1.30
CA ALA A 239 -7.24 -1.39 -0.06
C ALA A 239 -5.79 -1.89 -0.08
N ALA A 240 -5.26 -2.20 -1.26
CA ALA A 240 -3.87 -2.64 -1.42
C ALA A 240 -2.86 -1.51 -1.17
N GLU A 241 -3.13 -0.29 -1.65
CA GLU A 241 -2.31 0.89 -1.39
C GLU A 241 -2.40 1.32 0.07
N ALA A 242 -3.61 1.30 0.65
CA ALA A 242 -3.81 1.59 2.07
C ALA A 242 -3.01 0.62 2.96
N ARG A 243 -3.01 -0.67 2.61
CA ARG A 243 -2.21 -1.69 3.30
C ARG A 243 -0.71 -1.50 3.14
N ALA A 244 -0.27 -0.87 2.04
CA ALA A 244 1.13 -0.50 1.85
C ALA A 244 1.53 0.74 2.66
N GLY A 245 0.56 1.48 3.23
CA GLY A 245 0.80 2.80 3.82
C GLY A 245 1.14 3.86 2.78
N ALA A 246 0.80 3.64 1.51
CA ALA A 246 1.04 4.61 0.45
C ALA A 246 0.13 5.84 0.66
N PRO A 247 0.54 7.04 0.21
CA PRO A 247 -0.35 8.20 0.21
C PRO A 247 -1.49 8.03 -0.81
N VAL A 248 -2.59 8.72 -0.55
CA VAL A 248 -3.72 8.80 -1.47
C VAL A 248 -3.35 9.66 -2.67
N ARG A 249 -3.37 9.02 -3.84
CA ARG A 249 -2.98 9.60 -5.13
C ARG A 249 -4.14 9.81 -6.09
N SER A 250 -5.38 9.73 -5.60
CA SER A 250 -6.57 10.06 -6.40
C SER A 250 -7.49 10.99 -5.63
N LEU A 251 -7.72 12.17 -6.19
CA LEU A 251 -8.62 13.18 -5.65
C LEU A 251 -9.70 13.51 -6.67
N VAL A 252 -10.88 13.83 -6.14
CA VAL A 252 -11.93 14.47 -6.91
C VAL A 252 -11.92 15.95 -6.55
N VAL A 253 -11.82 16.80 -7.57
CA VAL A 253 -11.91 18.24 -7.41
C VAL A 253 -13.11 18.76 -8.19
N THR A 254 -13.85 19.70 -7.60
CA THR A 254 -14.91 20.44 -8.29
C THR A 254 -14.61 21.92 -8.24
N THR A 255 -14.70 22.59 -9.39
CA THR A 255 -14.38 24.02 -9.56
C THR A 255 -15.49 24.73 -10.32
N ALA A 256 -15.63 26.05 -10.13
CA ALA A 256 -16.52 26.86 -10.96
C ALA A 256 -15.96 27.09 -12.38
N ASP A 257 -14.63 27.06 -12.52
CA ASP A 257 -13.91 27.30 -13.77
C ASP A 257 -13.10 26.05 -14.21
N PRO A 258 -13.69 25.20 -15.07
CA PRO A 258 -13.03 24.06 -15.69
C PRO A 258 -11.76 24.40 -16.49
N ALA A 259 -11.71 25.58 -17.13
CA ALA A 259 -10.58 25.98 -17.98
C ALA A 259 -9.37 26.33 -17.13
N ALA A 260 -9.59 26.95 -15.97
CA ALA A 260 -8.55 27.22 -14.98
C ALA A 260 -7.85 25.95 -14.49
N VAL A 261 -8.56 24.83 -14.36
CA VAL A 261 -7.93 23.54 -13.98
C VAL A 261 -6.93 23.10 -15.04
N GLN A 262 -7.32 23.13 -16.32
CA GLN A 262 -6.43 22.72 -17.41
C GLN A 262 -5.21 23.66 -17.51
N ALA A 263 -5.41 24.96 -17.38
CA ALA A 263 -4.34 25.95 -17.39
C ALA A 263 -3.36 25.75 -16.21
N ALA A 264 -3.89 25.57 -14.99
CA ALA A 264 -3.07 25.30 -13.80
C ALA A 264 -2.26 24.02 -13.96
N LEU A 265 -2.88 22.94 -14.44
CA LEU A 265 -2.19 21.66 -14.65
C LEU A 265 -1.11 21.76 -15.74
N ALA A 266 -1.35 22.54 -16.81
CA ALA A 266 -0.37 22.80 -17.85
C ALA A 266 0.82 23.65 -17.36
N ALA A 267 0.61 24.52 -16.37
CA ALA A 267 1.66 25.34 -15.77
C ALA A 267 2.57 24.57 -14.78
N LEU A 268 2.10 23.43 -14.24
CA LEU A 268 2.88 22.64 -13.30
C LEU A 268 4.10 21.99 -13.97
N PRO A 269 5.23 21.83 -13.26
CA PRO A 269 6.33 21.00 -13.72
C PRO A 269 5.87 19.55 -13.94
N PRO A 270 6.43 18.82 -14.93
CA PRO A 270 6.03 17.45 -15.24
C PRO A 270 5.85 16.51 -14.05
N PRO A 271 6.74 16.48 -13.04
CA PRO A 271 6.59 15.51 -11.95
C PRO A 271 5.44 15.81 -10.97
N TYR A 272 4.84 17.00 -11.02
CA TYR A 272 3.68 17.37 -10.20
C TYR A 272 2.35 17.17 -10.93
N ARG A 273 2.38 16.93 -12.24
CA ARG A 273 1.17 16.73 -13.04
C ARG A 273 0.51 15.38 -12.70
N PRO A 274 -0.82 15.32 -12.65
CA PRO A 274 -1.54 14.06 -12.63
C PRO A 274 -1.17 13.21 -13.87
N GLY A 275 -1.06 11.90 -13.68
CA GLY A 275 -0.92 10.95 -14.78
C GLY A 275 -2.23 10.74 -15.55
N SER A 276 -3.38 10.95 -14.91
CA SER A 276 -4.68 11.05 -15.58
C SER A 276 -5.55 12.15 -15.00
N VAL A 277 -6.39 12.72 -15.86
CA VAL A 277 -7.38 13.75 -15.55
C VAL A 277 -8.68 13.32 -16.21
N ASP A 278 -9.59 12.73 -15.44
CA ASP A 278 -10.86 12.24 -15.96
C ASP A 278 -11.98 13.23 -15.60
N ALA A 279 -12.63 13.82 -16.59
CA ALA A 279 -13.84 14.59 -16.35
C ALA A 279 -14.97 13.64 -15.92
N ILE A 280 -15.50 13.83 -14.71
CA ILE A 280 -16.62 13.05 -14.16
C ILE A 280 -17.91 13.87 -14.05
N GLY A 281 -17.90 15.07 -14.63
CA GLY A 281 -18.99 16.01 -14.73
C GLY A 281 -18.51 17.29 -15.42
N THR A 282 -19.39 18.28 -15.58
CA THR A 282 -19.04 19.56 -16.24
C THR A 282 -18.03 20.40 -15.46
N ARG A 283 -17.96 20.20 -14.15
CA ARG A 283 -17.13 20.96 -13.20
C ARG A 283 -16.28 20.09 -12.30
N ALA A 284 -16.37 18.77 -12.45
CA ALA A 284 -15.77 17.80 -11.55
C ALA A 284 -14.74 16.93 -12.29
N PHE A 285 -13.55 16.83 -11.72
CA PHE A 285 -12.41 16.13 -12.29
C PHE A 285 -11.86 15.13 -11.29
N ARG A 286 -11.56 13.93 -11.74
CA ARG A 286 -10.74 12.97 -11.02
C ARG A 286 -9.29 13.15 -11.48
N LEU A 287 -8.45 13.53 -10.55
CA LEU A 287 -7.01 13.66 -10.75
C LEU A 287 -6.35 12.43 -10.15
N VAL A 288 -5.50 11.74 -10.92
CA VAL A 288 -4.76 10.56 -10.46
C VAL A 288 -3.28 10.74 -10.73
N TRP A 289 -2.46 10.64 -9.69
CA TRP A 289 -1.00 10.69 -9.82
C TRP A 289 -0.41 9.29 -10.00
N SER A 290 0.73 9.24 -10.70
CA SER A 290 1.53 8.02 -10.81
C SER A 290 1.90 7.50 -9.41
N PRO A 291 1.99 6.18 -9.21
CA PRO A 291 2.32 5.62 -7.90
C PRO A 291 3.78 5.87 -7.49
N ALA A 292 4.62 6.42 -8.39
CA ALA A 292 5.97 6.84 -8.08
C ALA A 292 5.98 7.81 -6.89
N LEU A 293 6.97 7.67 -6.01
CA LEU A 293 7.20 8.56 -4.89
C LEU A 293 7.24 9.99 -5.39
N ALA A 294 6.55 10.88 -4.68
CA ALA A 294 6.64 12.29 -4.96
C ALA A 294 8.13 12.70 -5.00
N PRO A 295 8.55 13.55 -5.96
CA PRO A 295 9.90 14.08 -5.95
C PRO A 295 10.22 14.63 -4.57
N ALA A 296 11.50 14.54 -4.17
CA ALA A 296 11.96 15.31 -3.03
C ALA A 296 11.75 16.79 -3.37
N GLY A 297 10.65 17.37 -2.89
CA GLY A 297 10.36 18.77 -3.07
C GLY A 297 11.39 19.59 -2.32
N VAL A 298 11.90 20.61 -2.99
CA VAL A 298 12.61 21.75 -2.40
C VAL A 298 11.60 22.40 -1.44
N VAL A 299 11.62 22.02 -0.17
CA VAL A 299 11.00 22.85 0.86
C VAL A 299 11.79 24.15 0.83
N GLY A 300 11.10 25.26 0.54
CA GLY A 300 11.70 26.58 0.35
C GLY A 300 12.74 26.90 1.42
N GLY A 301 13.88 27.40 0.95
CA GLY A 301 14.74 28.27 1.76
C GLY A 301 14.15 29.67 1.83
#